data_AF-A0A7L5E5I9-F1
#
_entry.id   AF-A0A7L5E5I9-F1
#
_cell.length_a   1.000
_cell.length_b   1.000
_cell.length_c   1.000
_cell.angle_alpha   90.00
_cell.angle_beta   90.00
_cell.angle_gamma   90.00
#
_symmetry.space_group_name_H-M   'P 1'
#
loop_
_entity.id
_entity.type
_entity.pdbx_description
1 polymer ?
#
loop_
_entity_poly.entity_id
_entity_poly.type
_entity_poly.pdbx_seq_one_letter_code
_entity_poly.pdbx_strand_id
1 'polypeptide(L)' 'MEDFGITLAVNSRQIPATVHTRVVDDTTYYDIVSDDFSISIFKDTMYTWKAEDSGGFSADEINSIGEQINNG' A
#
# COMPACT_ATOMS: atom_id res chain seq x y z
N MET A 1 -10.30 -8.52 -8.23
CA MET A 1 -9.47 -7.40 -8.70
C MET A 1 -8.19 -8.01 -9.24
N GLU A 2 -7.68 -7.51 -10.36
CA GLU A 2 -6.43 -8.01 -10.96
C GLU A 2 -5.23 -7.31 -10.30
N ASP A 3 -4.10 -8.01 -10.28
CA ASP A 3 -2.84 -7.47 -9.79
C ASP A 3 -2.34 -6.37 -10.75
N PHE A 4 -1.73 -5.32 -10.21
CA PHE A 4 -1.14 -4.27 -11.02
C PHE A 4 0.21 -3.82 -10.48
N GLY A 5 1.09 -3.42 -11.40
CA GLY A 5 2.39 -2.86 -11.05
C GLY A 5 2.32 -1.35 -10.87
N ILE A 6 2.96 -0.83 -9.82
CA ILE A 6 3.10 0.60 -9.54
C ILE A 6 4.54 0.90 -9.14
N THR A 7 5.02 2.11 -9.46
CA THR A 7 6.30 2.61 -8.92
C THR A 7 6.00 3.52 -7.75
N LEU A 8 6.32 3.08 -6.54
CA LEU A 8 6.12 3.84 -5.31
C LEU A 8 7.29 4.81 -5.07
N ALA A 9 6.98 6.04 -4.73
CA ALA A 9 7.95 7.01 -4.23
C ALA A 9 7.96 6.97 -2.70
N VAL A 10 9.01 6.37 -2.12
CA VAL A 10 9.17 6.23 -0.66
C VAL A 10 10.59 6.64 -0.27
N ASN A 11 10.74 7.51 0.73
CA ASN A 11 12.05 8.02 1.19
C ASN A 11 12.95 8.54 0.06
N SER A 12 12.38 9.30 -0.89
CA SER A 12 13.07 9.82 -2.09
C SER A 12 13.61 8.76 -3.05
N ARG A 13 13.20 7.49 -2.89
CA ARG A 13 13.52 6.38 -3.80
C ARG A 13 12.28 5.97 -4.58
N GLN A 14 12.49 5.53 -5.82
CA GLN A 14 11.47 4.90 -6.64
C GLN A 14 11.60 3.39 -6.50
N ILE A 15 10.55 2.73 -6.02
CA ILE A 15 10.52 1.31 -5.73
C ILE A 15 9.43 0.67 -6.58
N PRO A 16 9.78 -0.19 -7.56
CA PRO A 16 8.78 -0.93 -8.30
C PRO A 16 8.11 -1.94 -7.36
N ALA A 17 6.79 -1.96 -7.35
CA ALA A 17 5.99 -2.85 -6.53
C ALA A 17 4.82 -3.44 -7.32
N THR A 18 4.41 -4.63 -6.93
CA THR A 18 3.17 -5.27 -7.40
C THR A 18 2.14 -5.15 -6.30
N VAL A 19 0.93 -4.71 -6.65
CA VAL A 19 -0.20 -4.60 -5.72
C VAL A 19 -1.17 -5.73 -6.00
N HIS A 20 -1.37 -6.59 -4.99
CA HIS A 20 -2.39 -7.61 -4.97
C HIS A 20 -3.58 -7.11 -4.16
N THR A 21 -4.78 -7.15 -4.74
CA THR A 21 -5.96 -6.67 -4.03
C THR A 21 -6.82 -7.84 -3.56
N ARG A 22 -7.07 -7.92 -2.25
CA ARG A 22 -7.95 -8.93 -1.63
C ARG A 22 -9.02 -8.27 -0.77
N VAL A 23 -10.16 -8.93 -0.61
CA VAL A 23 -11.27 -8.45 0.23
C VAL A 23 -11.50 -9.46 1.34
N VAL A 24 -11.51 -8.99 2.60
CA VAL A 24 -11.75 -9.79 3.81
C VAL A 24 -12.76 -9.04 4.66
N ASP A 25 -13.90 -9.67 4.97
CA ASP A 25 -14.95 -9.12 5.86
C ASP A 25 -15.27 -7.63 5.57
N ASP A 26 -15.61 -7.32 4.30
CA ASP A 26 -15.90 -5.98 3.77
C ASP A 26 -14.72 -4.98 3.70
N THR A 27 -13.53 -5.39 4.11
CA THR A 27 -12.32 -4.57 4.02
C THR A 27 -11.49 -4.94 2.79
N THR A 28 -11.20 -3.96 1.94
CA THR A 28 -10.27 -4.12 0.81
C THR A 28 -8.84 -3.87 1.28
N TYR A 29 -8.02 -4.90 1.16
CA TYR A 29 -6.59 -4.86 1.41
C TYR A 29 -5.82 -4.80 0.10
N TYR A 30 -4.74 -4.04 0.13
CA TYR A 30 -3.77 -3.87 -0.93
C TYR A 30 -2.44 -4.40 -0.41
N ASP A 31 -2.12 -5.63 -0.78
CA ASP A 31 -0.85 -6.27 -0.45
C ASP A 31 0.19 -5.82 -1.48
N ILE A 32 1.10 -4.96 -1.04
CA ILE A 32 2.16 -4.38 -1.84
C ILE A 32 3.40 -5.24 -1.65
N VAL A 33 3.94 -5.76 -2.75
CA VAL A 33 5.11 -6.62 -2.76
C VAL A 33 6.17 -6.00 -3.66
N SER A 34 7.34 -5.74 -3.09
CA SER A 34 8.55 -5.29 -3.80
C SER A 34 9.73 -6.17 -3.41
N ASP A 35 10.88 -5.99 -4.08
CA ASP A 35 12.13 -6.65 -3.69
C ASP A 35 12.64 -6.21 -2.31
N ASP A 36 12.33 -4.97 -1.87
CA ASP A 36 12.84 -4.42 -0.61
C ASP A 36 11.90 -4.69 0.59
N PHE A 37 10.59 -4.74 0.36
CA PHE A 37 9.58 -4.88 1.42
C PHE A 37 8.28 -5.48 0.92
N SER A 38 7.49 -6.01 1.86
CA SER A 38 6.10 -6.36 1.67
C SER A 38 5.25 -5.72 2.78
N ILE A 39 4.15 -5.09 2.39
CA ILE A 39 3.23 -4.44 3.32
C ILE A 39 1.78 -4.60 2.84
N SER A 40 0.88 -4.87 3.76
CA SER A 40 -0.56 -4.95 3.49
C SER A 40 -1.24 -3.71 4.06
N ILE A 41 -1.76 -2.85 3.20
CA ILE A 41 -2.48 -1.64 3.62
C ILE A 41 -3.97 -1.73 3.29
N PHE A 42 -4.79 -1.00 4.04
CA PHE A 42 -6.21 -0.87 3.82
C PHE A 42 -6.67 0.55 4.11
N LYS A 43 -7.81 0.91 3.50
CA LYS A 43 -8.42 2.23 3.71
C LYS A 43 -9.21 2.20 5.01
N ASP A 44 -8.71 2.89 6.03
CA ASP A 44 -9.29 2.92 7.38
C ASP A 44 -10.43 3.95 7.49
N THR A 45 -10.23 5.13 6.91
CA THR A 45 -11.27 6.14 6.76
C THR A 45 -11.28 6.71 5.35
N MET A 46 -12.18 7.65 5.06
CA MET A 46 -12.24 8.35 3.78
C MET A 46 -10.89 8.99 3.37
N TYR A 47 -10.07 9.38 4.36
CA TYR A 47 -8.81 10.12 4.16
C TYR A 47 -7.58 9.45 4.77
N THR A 48 -7.70 8.26 5.37
CA THR A 48 -6.58 7.62 6.06
C THR A 48 -6.40 6.18 5.62
N TRP A 49 -5.13 5.79 5.52
CA TRP A 49 -4.67 4.43 5.28
C TRP A 49 -4.00 3.88 6.52
N LYS A 50 -4.13 2.57 6.71
CA LYS A 50 -3.45 1.80 7.75
C LYS A 50 -2.82 0.57 7.16
N ALA A 51 -1.84 0.03 7.86
CA ALA A 51 -1.23 -1.25 7.54
C ALA A 51 -1.61 -2.30 8.58
N GLU A 52 -1.75 -3.56 8.17
CA GLU A 52 -1.89 -4.69 9.12
C GLU A 52 -0.59 -4.88 9.92
N ASP A 53 0.54 -4.89 9.22
CA ASP A 53 1.88 -4.85 9.77
C ASP A 53 2.62 -3.71 9.09
N SER A 54 3.16 -2.77 9.88
CA SER A 54 3.76 -1.58 9.29
C SER A 54 5.10 -1.86 8.61
N GLY A 55 5.71 -3.05 8.77
CA GLY A 55 6.98 -3.39 8.11
C GLY A 55 8.14 -2.43 8.39
N GLY A 56 8.03 -1.59 9.44
CA GLY A 56 8.96 -0.50 9.73
C GLY A 56 8.62 0.87 9.12
N PHE A 57 7.52 0.98 8.36
CA PHE A 57 7.01 2.24 7.83
C PHE A 57 6.23 3.05 8.89
N SER A 58 6.35 4.37 8.78
CA SER A 58 5.62 5.34 9.58
C SER A 58 4.18 5.51 9.08
N ALA A 59 3.29 6.05 9.92
CA ALA A 59 1.91 6.31 9.51
C ALA A 59 1.81 7.28 8.32
N ASP A 60 2.68 8.30 8.24
CA ASP A 60 2.75 9.21 7.10
C ASP A 60 3.18 8.50 5.81
N GLU A 61 4.12 7.55 5.90
CA GLU A 61 4.57 6.76 4.76
C GLU A 61 3.45 5.85 4.25
N ILE A 62 2.75 5.17 5.15
CA ILE A 62 1.59 4.32 4.83
C ILE A 62 0.49 5.15 4.15
N ASN A 63 0.19 6.34 4.67
CA ASN A 63 -0.78 7.24 4.05
C ASN A 63 -0.33 7.66 2.65
N SER A 64 0.93 8.06 2.48
CA SER A 64 1.46 8.44 1.17
C SER A 64 1.43 7.28 0.16
N ILE A 65 1.76 6.06 0.57
CA ILE A 65 1.70 4.87 -0.30
C ILE A 65 0.26 4.60 -0.71
N GLY A 66 -0.69 4.66 0.24
CA GLY A 66 -2.11 4.47 -0.06
C GLY A 66 -2.69 5.53 -1.00
N GLU A 67 -2.28 6.80 -0.84
CA GLU A 67 -2.65 7.86 -1.77
C GLU A 67 -2.09 7.64 -3.18
N GLN A 68 -0.86 7.13 -3.30
CA GLN A 68 -0.27 6.78 -4.60
C GLN A 68 -1.03 5.63 -5.27
N ILE A 69 -1.45 4.61 -4.51
CA ILE A 69 -2.26 3.49 -5.01
C ILE A 69 -3.64 3.95 -5.49
N ASN A 70 -4.26 4.90 -4.80
CA ASN A 70 -5.59 5.39 -5.17
C ASN A 70 -5.57 6.45 -6.30
N ASN A 71 -4.42 7.05 -6.59
CA ASN A 71 -4.24 8.04 -7.68
C ASN A 71 -3.55 7.47 -8.93
N GLY A 72 -2.99 6.26 -8.87
CA GLY A 72 -2.41 5.53 -10.01
C GLY A 72 -3.45 4.86 -10.88
#